data_AF-D9WJC7-F1
#
_entry.id   AF-D9WJC7-F1
#
_cell.length_a   1.000
_cell.length_b   1.000
_cell.length_c   1.000
_cell.angle_alpha   90.00
_cell.angle_beta   90.00
_cell.angle_gamma   90.00
#
_symmetry.space_group_name_H-M   'P 1'
#
loop_
_entity.id
_entity.type
_entity.pdbx_description
1 polymer ?
#
loop_
_entity_poly.entity_id
_entity_poly.type
_entity_poly.pdbx_seq_one_letter_code
_entity_poly.pdbx_strand_id
1 'polypeptide(L)'
;MEMGKGRDAVRRAEHITGKFPAKYAQERRSHHYIDVGRARYYNGQHDQALDSFLEAERLAPQATRMHAGVRETTSTMLNTNRNRALLEFGMRLGVV
;
A
#
# COMPACT_ATOMS: atom_id res chain seq x y z
N MET A 1 -8.32 -19.12 -19.27
CA MET A 1 -7.18 -18.86 -18.37
C MET A 1 -6.76 -17.41 -18.54
N GLU A 2 -7.30 -16.52 -17.69
CA GLU A 2 -7.38 -15.07 -17.93
C GLU A 2 -6.48 -14.29 -16.96
N MET A 3 -5.23 -14.73 -16.78
CA MET A 3 -4.31 -14.18 -15.75
C MET A 3 -3.18 -13.29 -16.28
N GLY A 4 -3.28 -12.79 -17.53
CA GLY A 4 -2.26 -11.93 -18.14
C GLY A 4 -2.64 -10.45 -18.30
N LYS A 5 -3.94 -10.10 -18.27
CA LYS A 5 -4.42 -8.77 -18.68
C LYS A 5 -4.29 -7.69 -17.60
N GLY A 6 -4.18 -8.07 -16.32
CA GLY A 6 -4.09 -7.11 -15.22
C GLY A 6 -2.80 -6.27 -15.26
N ARG A 7 -1.65 -6.91 -15.51
CA ARG A 7 -0.35 -6.22 -15.57
C ARG A 7 -0.25 -5.30 -16.79
N ASP A 8 -0.77 -5.73 -17.94
CA ASP A 8 -0.82 -4.89 -19.15
C ASP A 8 -1.84 -3.76 -19.05
N ALA A 9 -2.96 -3.95 -18.36
CA ALA A 9 -3.92 -2.88 -18.07
C ALA A 9 -3.31 -1.82 -17.16
N VAL A 10 -2.57 -2.23 -16.12
CA VAL A 10 -1.84 -1.31 -15.23
C VAL A 10 -0.76 -0.56 -16.00
N ARG A 11 0.08 -1.27 -16.78
CA ARG A 11 1.15 -0.65 -17.59
C ARG A 11 0.60 0.36 -18.61
N ARG A 12 -0.53 0.05 -19.26
CA ARG A 12 -1.21 0.98 -20.17
C ARG A 12 -1.82 2.18 -19.44
N ALA A 13 -2.41 1.97 -18.27
CA ALA A 13 -2.92 3.07 -17.44
C ALA A 13 -1.78 4.00 -16.99
N GLU A 14 -0.62 3.46 -16.61
CA GLU A 14 0.58 4.25 -16.30
C GLU A 14 1.07 5.08 -17.50
N HIS A 15 0.98 4.56 -18.73
CA HIS A 15 1.36 5.32 -19.92
C HIS A 15 0.41 6.51 -20.21
N ILE A 16 -0.90 6.33 -19.99
CA ILE A 16 -1.90 7.41 -20.15
C ILE A 16 -1.76 8.47 -19.05
N THR A 17 -1.19 8.10 -17.91
CA THR A 17 -1.00 8.95 -16.72
C THR A 17 -0.14 10.19 -16.99
N GLY A 18 0.73 10.18 -18.01
CA GLY A 18 1.56 11.33 -18.39
C GLY A 18 0.79 12.59 -18.80
N LYS A 19 -0.53 12.49 -19.06
CA LYS A 19 -1.40 13.64 -19.39
C LYS A 19 -2.23 14.16 -18.20
N PHE A 20 -2.16 13.51 -17.03
CA PHE A 20 -2.89 13.90 -15.83
C PHE A 20 -2.00 14.66 -14.84
N PRO A 21 -2.58 15.48 -13.94
CA PRO A 21 -1.81 16.12 -12.88
C PRO A 21 -1.03 15.07 -12.08
N ALA A 22 0.26 15.31 -11.85
CA ALA A 22 1.18 14.35 -11.22
C ALA A 22 0.65 13.76 -9.89
N LYS A 23 -0.19 14.49 -9.16
CA LYS A 23 -0.89 14.00 -7.97
C LYS A 23 -1.77 12.77 -8.22
N TYR A 24 -2.49 12.70 -9.34
CA TYR A 24 -3.32 11.54 -9.68
C TYR A 24 -2.48 10.31 -10.01
N ALA A 25 -1.27 10.53 -10.52
CA ALA A 25 -0.30 9.45 -10.75
C ALA A 25 0.18 8.86 -9.42
N GLN A 26 0.51 9.72 -8.45
CA GLN A 26 0.93 9.32 -7.12
C GLN A 26 -0.18 8.58 -6.37
N GLU A 27 -1.41 9.08 -6.43
CA GLU A 27 -2.58 8.45 -5.79
C GLU A 27 -2.85 7.05 -6.35
N ARG A 28 -2.81 6.87 -7.67
CA ARG A 28 -2.94 5.53 -8.27
C ARG A 28 -1.81 4.58 -7.86
N ARG A 29 -0.57 5.08 -7.82
CA ARG A 29 0.58 4.28 -7.40
C ARG A 29 0.49 3.92 -5.91
N SER A 30 0.07 4.83 -5.04
CA SER A 30 -0.14 4.52 -3.63
C SER A 30 -1.22 3.47 -3.44
N HIS A 31 -2.34 3.56 -4.18
CA HIS A 31 -3.38 2.51 -4.14
C HIS A 31 -2.84 1.15 -4.57
N HIS A 32 -2.05 1.10 -5.64
CA HIS A 32 -1.40 -0.14 -6.07
C HIS A 32 -0.53 -0.76 -4.96
N TYR A 33 0.31 0.05 -4.29
CA TYR A 33 1.13 -0.44 -3.18
C TYR A 33 0.31 -0.85 -1.94
N ILE A 34 -0.82 -0.19 -1.68
CA ILE A 34 -1.76 -0.60 -0.63
C ILE A 34 -2.33 -1.99 -0.95
N ASP A 35 -2.78 -2.22 -2.18
CA ASP A 35 -3.34 -3.52 -2.59
C ASP A 35 -2.29 -4.63 -2.52
N VAL A 36 -1.08 -4.35 -3.00
CA VAL A 36 0.07 -5.28 -2.93
C VAL A 36 0.43 -5.58 -1.47
N GLY A 37 0.46 -4.57 -0.60
CA GLY A 37 0.75 -4.74 0.82
C GLY A 37 -0.26 -5.66 1.51
N ARG A 38 -1.55 -5.45 1.26
CA ARG A 38 -2.62 -6.32 1.78
C ARG A 38 -2.51 -7.75 1.25
N ALA A 39 -2.25 -7.92 -0.04
CA ALA A 39 -2.06 -9.24 -0.63
C ALA A 39 -0.86 -10.00 -0.02
N ARG A 40 0.27 -9.31 0.18
CA ARG A 40 1.45 -9.86 0.86
C ARG A 40 1.15 -10.27 2.29
N TYR A 41 0.40 -9.44 3.03
CA TYR A 41 -0.04 -9.78 4.38
C TYR A 41 -0.87 -11.07 4.40
N TYR A 42 -1.89 -11.20 3.55
CA TYR A 42 -2.71 -12.42 3.49
C TYR A 42 -1.92 -13.67 3.07
N ASN A 43 -0.77 -13.50 2.41
CA ASN A 43 0.14 -14.58 2.04
C ASN A 43 1.24 -14.84 3.10
N GLY A 44 1.15 -14.24 4.30
CA GLY A 44 2.13 -14.41 5.39
C GLY A 44 3.44 -13.63 5.22
N GLN A 45 3.53 -12.76 4.20
CA GLN A 45 4.74 -12.01 3.85
C GLN A 45 4.78 -10.66 4.59
N HIS A 46 4.82 -10.70 5.93
CA HIS A 46 4.56 -9.53 6.78
C HIS A 46 5.56 -8.38 6.56
N ASP A 47 6.86 -8.66 6.43
CA ASP A 47 7.87 -7.61 6.20
C ASP A 47 7.64 -6.92 4.85
N GLN A 48 7.36 -7.72 3.80
CA GLN A 48 7.08 -7.19 2.47
C GLN A 48 5.76 -6.41 2.41
N ALA A 49 4.80 -6.75 3.28
CA ALA A 49 3.56 -5.99 3.44
C ALA A 49 3.86 -4.59 4.00
N LEU A 50 4.68 -4.51 5.05
CA LEU A 50 5.10 -3.24 5.64
C LEU A 50 5.86 -2.37 4.63
N ASP A 51 6.82 -2.93 3.88
CA ASP A 51 7.54 -2.22 2.81
C ASP A 51 6.58 -1.60 1.79
N SER A 52 5.54 -2.32 1.41
CA SER A 52 4.54 -1.83 0.45
C SER A 52 3.76 -0.65 1.03
N PHE A 53 3.36 -0.73 2.30
CA PHE A 53 2.64 0.36 2.95
C PHE A 53 3.52 1.60 3.16
N LEU A 54 4.81 1.44 3.44
CA LEU A 54 5.76 2.54 3.52
C LEU A 54 5.93 3.24 2.17
N GLU A 55 6.00 2.48 1.08
CA GLU A 55 6.08 3.05 -0.27
C GLU A 55 4.77 3.77 -0.67
N ALA A 56 3.61 3.21 -0.30
CA ALA A 56 2.33 3.89 -0.47
C ALA A 56 2.29 5.23 0.29
N GLU A 57 2.75 5.24 1.56
CA GLU A 57 2.81 6.45 2.38
C GLU A 57 3.76 7.48 1.80
N ARG A 58 4.91 7.06 1.27
CA ARG A 58 5.88 7.95 0.61
C ARG A 58 5.25 8.68 -0.58
N LEU A 59 4.38 8.01 -1.32
CA LEU A 59 3.70 8.56 -2.51
C LEU A 59 2.49 9.43 -2.15
N ALA A 60 1.68 9.00 -1.19
CA ALA A 60 0.48 9.71 -0.75
C ALA A 60 0.31 9.57 0.77
N PRO A 61 0.99 10.42 1.58
CA PRO A 61 1.07 10.22 3.02
C PRO A 61 -0.28 10.25 3.72
N GLN A 62 -1.08 11.29 3.44
CA GLN A 62 -2.36 11.49 4.09
C GLN A 62 -3.39 10.44 3.64
N ALA A 63 -3.43 10.13 2.34
CA ALA A 63 -4.33 9.11 1.80
C ALA A 63 -4.03 7.73 2.39
N THR A 64 -2.75 7.35 2.47
CA THR A 64 -2.34 6.05 3.04
C THR A 64 -2.66 5.97 4.52
N ARG A 65 -2.38 7.02 5.30
CA ARG A 65 -2.65 7.04 6.75
C ARG A 65 -4.14 6.95 7.08
N MET A 66 -5.00 7.55 6.25
CA MET A 66 -6.45 7.52 6.42
C MET A 66 -7.10 6.26 5.83
N HIS A 67 -6.37 5.46 5.05
CA HIS A 67 -6.93 4.28 4.37
C HIS A 67 -7.29 3.17 5.37
N ALA A 68 -8.59 2.82 5.45
CA ALA A 68 -9.10 1.84 6.41
C ALA A 68 -8.39 0.49 6.33
N GLY A 69 -8.16 -0.03 5.11
CA GLY A 69 -7.49 -1.32 4.93
C GLY A 69 -6.02 -1.33 5.38
N VAL A 70 -5.33 -0.19 5.36
CA VAL A 70 -3.93 -0.09 5.85
C VAL A 70 -3.93 -0.10 7.38
N ARG A 71 -4.83 0.69 7.98
CA ARG A 71 -5.01 0.76 9.44
C ARG A 71 -5.38 -0.59 10.04
N GLU A 72 -6.37 -1.26 9.45
CA GLU A 72 -6.82 -2.60 9.88
C GLU A 72 -5.68 -3.62 9.79
N THR A 73 -5.05 -3.72 8.62
CA THR A 73 -3.97 -4.69 8.38
C THR A 73 -2.79 -4.45 9.33
N THR A 74 -2.38 -3.19 9.51
CA THR A 74 -1.28 -2.82 10.41
C THR A 74 -1.61 -3.13 11.86
N SER A 75 -2.85 -2.89 12.30
CA SER A 75 -3.31 -3.26 13.64
C SER A 75 -3.24 -4.78 13.85
N THR A 76 -3.66 -5.57 12.86
CA THR A 76 -3.53 -7.04 12.97
C THR A 76 -2.08 -7.50 12.99
N MET A 77 -1.21 -6.91 12.16
CA MET A 77 0.22 -7.18 12.18
C MET A 77 0.82 -6.89 13.56
N LEU A 78 0.48 -5.75 14.19
CA LEU A 78 0.95 -5.37 15.53
C LEU A 78 0.48 -6.32 16.65
N ASN A 79 -0.62 -7.05 16.46
CA ASN A 79 -1.08 -8.06 17.41
C ASN A 79 -0.32 -9.38 17.29
N THR A 80 0.31 -9.65 16.14
CA THR A 80 1.02 -10.90 15.87
C THR A 80 2.54 -10.77 15.99
N ASN A 81 3.09 -9.62 15.60
CA ASN A 81 4.51 -9.32 15.70
C ASN A 81 4.72 -7.82 15.93
N ARG A 82 5.67 -7.45 16.80
CA ARG A 82 6.01 -6.05 17.07
C ARG A 82 7.50 -5.85 16.82
N ASN A 83 7.80 -5.17 15.73
CA ASN A 83 9.12 -4.62 15.49
C ASN A 83 9.05 -3.08 15.48
N ARG A 84 10.20 -2.43 15.61
CA ARG A 84 10.29 -0.97 15.73
C ARG A 84 9.65 -0.25 14.54
N ALA A 85 9.95 -0.67 13.31
CA ALA A 85 9.45 -0.03 12.11
C ALA A 85 7.92 -0.13 12.00
N LEU A 86 7.35 -1.27 12.39
CA LEU A 86 5.91 -1.49 12.41
C LEU A 86 5.22 -0.64 13.47
N LEU A 87 5.83 -0.47 14.65
CA LEU A 87 5.32 0.45 15.69
C LEU A 87 5.37 1.91 15.23
N GLU A 88 6.49 2.35 14.65
CA GLU A 88 6.65 3.70 14.09
C GLU A 88 5.64 3.96 12.95
N PHE A 89 5.34 2.95 12.15
CA PHE A 89 4.30 3.05 11.14
C PHE A 89 2.90 3.12 11.79
N GLY A 90 2.59 2.23 12.72
CA GLY A 90 1.31 2.24 13.43
C GLY A 90 1.01 3.56 14.15
N MET A 91 2.02 4.20 14.74
CA MET A 91 1.86 5.52 15.39
C MET A 91 1.45 6.59 14.38
N ARG A 92 2.02 6.57 13.17
CA ARG A 92 1.64 7.49 12.09
C ARG A 92 0.23 7.23 11.56
N LEU A 93 -0.28 6.00 11.70
CA LEU A 93 -1.65 5.62 11.36
C LEU A 93 -2.68 5.87 12.49
N GLY A 94 -2.22 6.17 13.71
CA GLY A 94 -3.07 6.27 14.90
C GLY A 94 -3.80 4.96 15.19
N VAL A 95 -3.08 3.83 15.19
CA VAL A 95 -3.61 2.48 15.50
C VAL A 95 -2.85 1.78 16.63
N VAL A 96 -1.96 2.50 17.31
CA VAL A 96 -1.22 2.07 18.51
C VAL A 96 -1.53 3.04 19.64
#